data_AF-A0A0N1NHR0-F1
#
_entry.id   AF-A0A0N1NHR0-F1
#
_cell.length_a   1.000
_cell.length_b   1.000
_cell.length_c   1.000
_cell.angle_alpha   90.00
_cell.angle_beta   90.00
_cell.angle_gamma   90.00
#
_symmetry.space_group_name_H-M   'P 1'
#
loop_
_entity.id
_entity.type
_entity.pdbx_description
1 polymer ?
#
loop_
_entity_poly.entity_id
_entity_poly.type
_entity_poly.pdbx_seq_one_letter_code
_entity_poly.pdbx_strand_id
1 'polypeptide(L)' 'AVADGFGRWQELFKRGLSKMRERGELRPEADPAALAHLLAAAFQGGALLDQAAGESTPLRDALYGALAYIESFAAER' A
#
# COMPACT_ATOMS: atom_id res chain seq x y z
N ALA A 1 9.31 -3.71 18.70
CA ALA A 1 9.60 -5.01 18.03
C ALA A 1 8.76 -5.23 16.75
N VAL A 2 7.43 -5.39 16.80
CA VAL A 2 6.58 -5.46 15.59
C VAL A 2 6.28 -4.08 14.99
N ALA A 3 6.00 -3.09 15.85
CA ALA A 3 5.78 -1.69 15.44
C ALA A 3 6.99 -1.09 14.69
N ASP A 4 8.23 -1.44 15.08
CA ASP A 4 9.44 -0.95 14.41
C ASP A 4 9.64 -1.55 13.02
N GLY A 5 9.22 -2.81 12.80
CA GLY A 5 9.20 -3.43 11.48
C GLY A 5 8.20 -2.76 10.56
N PHE A 6 7.02 -2.44 11.09
CA PHE A 6 5.96 -1.73 10.37
C PHE A 6 6.34 -0.30 10.01
N GLY A 7 6.91 0.46 10.95
CA GLY A 7 7.38 1.82 10.68
C GLY A 7 8.42 1.84 9.56
N ARG A 8 9.33 0.86 9.52
CA ARG A 8 10.32 0.73 8.44
C ARG A 8 9.68 0.40 7.08
N TRP A 9 8.73 -0.53 7.03
CA TRP A 9 8.05 -0.88 5.78
C TRP A 9 7.18 0.27 5.25
N GLN A 10 6.44 0.94 6.13
CA GLN A 10 5.65 2.11 5.77
C GLN A 10 6.54 3.24 5.24
N GLU A 11 7.67 3.50 5.89
CA GLU A 11 8.62 4.52 5.44
C GLU A 11 9.27 4.13 4.10
N LEU A 12 9.54 2.85 3.85
CA LEU A 12 10.01 2.36 2.56
C LEU A 12 8.97 2.60 1.45
N PHE A 13 7.71 2.25 1.67
CA PHE A 13 6.64 2.47 0.70
C PHE A 13 6.41 3.96 0.44
N LYS A 14 6.32 4.75 1.50
CA LYS A 14 6.20 6.21 1.40
C LYS A 14 7.34 6.79 0.57
N ARG A 15 8.59 6.39 0.84
CA ARG A 15 9.76 6.84 0.05
C ARG A 15 9.65 6.44 -1.42
N GLY A 16 9.23 5.21 -1.70
CA GLY A 16 9.02 4.73 -3.08
C GLY A 16 7.99 5.59 -3.81
N LEU A 17 6.81 5.74 -3.23
CA LEU A 17 5.69 6.52 -3.77
C LEU A 17 6.04 8.01 -3.91
N SER A 18 6.75 8.59 -2.94
CA SER A 18 7.25 9.97 -3.03
C SER A 18 8.18 10.13 -4.23
N LYS A 19 9.13 9.21 -4.42
CA LYS A 19 10.03 9.26 -5.57
C LYS A 19 9.30 9.07 -6.90
N MET A 20 8.28 8.21 -6.96
CA MET A 20 7.44 8.05 -8.15
C MET A 20 6.71 9.35 -8.50
N ARG A 21 6.14 10.01 -7.49
CA ARG A 21 5.48 11.32 -7.66
C ARG A 21 6.47 12.42 -8.07
N GLU A 22 7.65 12.48 -7.45
CA GLU A 22 8.71 13.42 -7.81
C GLU A 22 9.19 13.26 -9.26
N ARG A 23 9.18 12.03 -9.78
CA ARG A 23 9.49 11.73 -11.19
C ARG A 23 8.31 11.97 -12.15
N GLY A 24 7.13 12.32 -11.64
CA GLY A 24 5.92 12.50 -12.45
C GLY A 24 5.27 11.18 -12.89
N GLU A 25 5.63 10.04 -12.30
CA GLU A 25 4.99 8.75 -12.59
C GLU A 25 3.62 8.62 -11.90
N LEU A 26 3.43 9.34 -10.79
CA LEU A 26 2.16 9.50 -10.10
C LEU A 26 1.70 10.95 -10.23
N ARG A 27 0.40 11.15 -10.42
CA ARG A 27 -0.24 12.47 -10.44
C ARG A 27 -0.04 13.21 -9.11
N PRO A 28 -0.05 14.56 -9.09
CA PRO A 28 0.17 15.35 -7.88
C PRO A 28 -0.81 15.06 -6.73
N GLU A 29 -2.03 14.63 -7.05
CA GLU A 29 -3.08 14.28 -6.08
C GLU A 29 -2.78 12.99 -5.32
N ALA A 30 -1.84 12.17 -5.79
CA ALA A 30 -1.35 11.03 -5.03
C ALA A 30 -0.65 11.53 -3.76
N ASP A 31 -1.18 11.19 -2.59
CA ASP A 31 -0.50 11.40 -1.31
C ASP A 31 0.29 10.13 -0.93
N PRO A 32 1.64 10.14 -1.03
CA PRO A 32 2.47 8.99 -0.68
C PRO A 32 2.29 8.50 0.76
N ALA A 33 1.98 9.40 1.70
CA ALA A 33 1.78 9.02 3.09
C ALA A 33 0.45 8.27 3.27
N ALA A 34 -0.63 8.77 2.67
CA ALA A 34 -1.93 8.10 2.70
C ALA A 34 -1.90 6.76 1.97
N LEU A 35 -1.25 6.67 0.81
CA LEU A 35 -1.12 5.45 0.03
C LEU A 35 -0.26 4.38 0.74
N ALA A 36 0.80 4.78 1.44
CA ALA A 36 1.58 3.87 2.27
C ALA A 36 0.78 3.33 3.47
N HIS A 37 -0.03 4.18 4.11
CA HIS A 37 -0.95 3.73 5.17
C HIS A 37 -2.01 2.77 4.64
N LEU A 38 -2.57 3.02 3.45
CA LEU A 38 -3.56 2.15 2.83
C LEU A 38 -2.99 0.75 2.58
N LEU A 39 -1.78 0.65 2.02
CA LEU A 39 -1.11 -0.64 1.82
C LEU A 39 -0.88 -1.38 3.14
N ALA A 40 -0.45 -0.67 4.19
CA ALA A 40 -0.26 -1.26 5.50
C ALA A 40 -1.58 -1.79 6.10
N ALA A 41 -2.67 -1.02 5.96
CA ALA A 41 -3.99 -1.42 6.43
C ALA A 41 -4.54 -2.63 5.67
N ALA A 42 -4.39 -2.64 4.33
CA ALA A 42 -4.80 -3.77 3.49
C ALA A 42 -4.05 -5.05 3.85
N PHE A 43 -2.73 -4.96 4.07
CA PHE A 43 -1.93 -6.09 4.53
C PHE A 43 -2.38 -6.60 5.91
N GLN A 44 -2.56 -5.71 6.89
CA GLN A 44 -2.94 -6.09 8.25
C GLN A 44 -4.34 -6.68 8.34
N GLY A 45 -5.32 -6.01 7.73
CA GLY A 45 -6.71 -6.50 7.71
C GLY A 45 -6.84 -7.80 6.93
N GLY A 46 -6.15 -7.89 5.79
CA GLY A 46 -6.08 -9.10 4.97
C GLY A 46 -5.47 -10.28 5.71
N ALA A 47 -4.30 -10.10 6.34
CA ALA A 47 -3.62 -11.16 7.07
C ALA A 47 -4.40 -11.63 8.31
N LEU A 48 -5.19 -10.74 8.93
CA LEU A 48 -6.09 -11.10 10.04
C LEU A 48 -7.24 -11.99 9.54
N LEU A 49 -7.83 -11.65 8.39
CA LEU A 49 -8.90 -12.43 7.79
C LEU A 49 -8.40 -13.78 7.27
N ASP A 50 -7.22 -13.83 6.67
CA ASP A 50 -6.57 -15.08 6.25
C ASP A 50 -6.40 -16.05 7.43
N GLN A 51 -5.93 -15.54 8.57
CA GLN A 51 -5.77 -16.35 9.79
C GLN A 51 -7.10 -16.83 10.35
N ALA A 52 -8.16 -16.01 10.26
CA ALA A 52 -9.48 -16.37 10.76
C ALA A 52 -10.20 -17.37 9.84
N ALA A 53 -10.03 -17.25 8.52
CA ALA A 53 -10.70 -18.09 7.53
C ALA A 53 -9.90 -19.35 7.15
N GLY A 54 -8.57 -19.36 7.36
CA GLY A 54 -7.69 -20.43 6.89
C GLY A 54 -7.46 -20.43 5.38
N GLU A 55 -7.78 -19.34 4.69
CA GLU A 55 -7.66 -19.17 3.24
C GLU A 55 -6.90 -17.89 2.92
N SER A 56 -6.03 -17.89 1.90
CA SER A 56 -5.21 -16.72 1.54
C SER A 56 -5.92 -15.70 0.62
N THR A 57 -7.22 -15.89 0.39
CA THR A 57 -8.01 -15.06 -0.53
C THR A 57 -8.19 -13.62 -0.01
N PRO A 58 -8.55 -13.38 1.26
CA PRO A 58 -8.75 -12.02 1.79
C PRO A 58 -7.52 -11.11 1.68
N LEU A 59 -6.32 -11.58 2.04
CA LEU A 59 -5.10 -10.79 1.94
C LEU A 59 -4.76 -10.45 0.51
N ARG A 60 -4.87 -11.44 -0.38
CA ARG A 60 -4.62 -11.25 -1.81
C ARG A 60 -5.53 -10.13 -2.33
N ASP A 61 -6.83 -10.28 -2.16
CA ASP A 61 -7.81 -9.38 -2.74
C ASP A 61 -7.69 -7.94 -2.16
N ALA A 62 -7.38 -7.81 -0.86
CA ALA A 62 -7.12 -6.52 -0.23
C ALA A 62 -5.87 -5.82 -0.81
N LEU A 63 -4.78 -6.56 -1.02
CA LEU A 63 -3.55 -6.00 -1.59
C LEU A 63 -3.73 -5.60 -3.06
N TYR A 64 -4.41 -6.42 -3.87
CA TYR A 64 -4.72 -6.06 -5.25
C TYR A 64 -5.62 -4.83 -5.34
N GLY A 65 -6.61 -4.69 -4.45
CA GLY A 65 -7.44 -3.49 -4.38
C GLY A 65 -6.63 -2.23 -4.04
N ALA A 66 -5.72 -2.32 -3.07
CA ALA A 66 -4.85 -1.20 -2.71
C ALA A 66 -3.90 -0.81 -3.86
N LEU A 67 -3.34 -1.80 -4.56
CA LEU A 67 -2.50 -1.57 -5.74
C LEU A 67 -3.29 -0.92 -6.88
N ALA A 68 -4.48 -1.43 -7.21
CA ALA A 68 -5.35 -0.83 -8.23
C ALA A 68 -5.71 0.62 -7.90
N TYR A 69 -5.93 0.94 -6.62
CA TYR A 69 -6.15 2.32 -6.20
C TYR A 69 -4.91 3.19 -6.39
N ILE A 70 -3.70 2.71 -6.07
CA ILE A 70 -2.45 3.43 -6.35
C ILE A 70 -2.27 3.63 -7.87
N GLU A 71 -2.51 2.60 -8.67
CA GLU A 71 -2.42 2.65 -10.13
C GLU A 71 -3.40 3.65 -10.74
N SER A 72 -4.54 3.90 -10.11
CA SER A 72 -5.49 4.94 -10.53
C SER A 72 -4.88 6.35 -10.51
N PHE A 73 -3.77 6.56 -9.78
CA PHE A 73 -2.99 7.80 -9.78
C PHE A 73 -1.81 7.79 -10.75
N ALA A 74 -1.61 6.76 -11.57
CA ALA A 74 -0.59 6.79 -12.59
C ALA A 74 -0.80 8.00 -13.52
N ALA A 75 0.29 8.70 -13.86
CA ALA A 75 0.21 9.79 -14.82
C ALA A 75 -0.12 9.23 -16.22
N GLU A 76 -1.00 9.92 -16.95
CA GLU A 76 -1.22 9.63 -18.37
C GLU A 76 0.09 9.93 -19.12
N ARG A 77 0.51 8.99 -19.97
CA ARG A 77 1.77 9.08 -20.74
C ARG A 77 1.70 10.13 -21.84
#